data_AF-A0A816JXX1-F1
#
_entry.id   AF-A0A816JXX1-F1
#
_cell.length_a   1.000
_cell.length_b   1.000
_cell.length_c   1.000
_cell.angle_alpha   90.00
_cell.angle_beta   90.00
_cell.angle_gamma   90.00
#
_symmetry.space_group_name_H-M   'P 1'
#
loop_
_entity.id
_entity.type
_entity.pdbx_description
1 polymer ?
#
loop_
_entity_poly.entity_id
_entity_poly.type
_entity_poly.pdbx_seq_one_letter_code
_entity_poly.pdbx_strand_id
1 'polypeptide(L)' 'MDLIEERWEELVGEMPVKICHPAIESHEWRIVTGCDPKNTRWSYHNGGSWPGDFFFFFSFLKLFSFRL' A
#
# COMPACT_ATOMS: atom_id res chain seq x y z
N MET A 1 6.15 -11.41 10.72
CA MET A 1 6.02 -10.43 9.61
C MET A 1 5.77 -11.17 8.31
N ASP A 2 5.14 -12.34 8.40
CA ASP A 2 5.40 -13.40 7.44
C ASP A 2 4.71 -13.11 6.11
N LEU A 3 3.52 -12.48 6.16
CA LEU A 3 2.80 -12.01 4.98
C LEU A 3 3.57 -10.94 4.18
N ILE A 4 4.24 -9.99 4.85
CA ILE A 4 4.98 -8.93 4.15
C ILE A 4 6.23 -9.50 3.48
N GLU A 5 6.89 -10.45 4.13
CA GLU A 5 8.05 -11.15 3.56
C GLU A 5 7.62 -12.04 2.38
N GLU A 6 6.51 -12.78 2.52
CA GLU A 6 5.97 -13.63 1.45
C GLU A 6 5.45 -12.86 0.24
N ARG A 7 4.96 -11.61 0.44
CA ARG A 7 4.34 -10.77 -0.59
C ARG A 7 5.10 -9.46 -0.82
N TRP A 8 6.42 -9.48 -0.60
CA TRP A 8 7.26 -8.29 -0.65
C TRP A 8 7.13 -7.51 -1.97
N GLU A 9 7.21 -8.20 -3.10
CA GLU A 9 7.10 -7.61 -4.44
C GLU A 9 5.74 -6.93 -4.67
N GLU A 10 4.66 -7.48 -4.10
CA GLU A 10 3.29 -6.99 -4.31
C GLU A 10 2.93 -5.83 -3.39
N LEU A 11 3.44 -5.84 -2.15
CA LEU A 11 3.10 -4.90 -1.09
C LEU A 11 4.10 -3.74 -0.96
N VAL A 12 5.36 -3.97 -1.33
CA VAL A 12 6.45 -2.98 -1.29
C VAL A 12 6.95 -2.72 -2.70
N GLY A 13 7.52 -3.73 -3.38
CA GLY A 13 8.14 -3.56 -4.70
C GLY A 13 9.32 -2.57 -4.66
N GLU A 14 9.43 -1.69 -5.67
CA GLU A 14 10.52 -0.70 -5.80
C GLU A 14 10.30 0.61 -5.03
N MET A 15 9.06 0.91 -4.66
CA MET A 15 8.66 2.10 -3.90
C MET A 15 8.28 1.69 -2.47
N PRO A 16 8.06 2.62 -1.53
CA PRO A 16 7.59 2.26 -0.20
C PRO A 16 6.27 1.47 -0.23
N VAL A 17 5.89 0.93 0.93
CA VAL A 17 4.67 0.14 1.14
C VAL A 17 3.44 0.79 0.48
N LYS A 18 2.62 -0.01 -0.21
CA LYS A 18 1.33 0.42 -0.76
C LYS A 18 0.33 0.72 0.36
N ILE A 19 -0.48 1.75 0.18
CA ILE A 19 -1.58 2.09 1.12
C ILE A 19 -2.60 0.96 1.20
N CYS A 20 -2.91 0.32 0.07
CA CYS A 20 -3.81 -0.83 0.01
C CYS A 20 -3.45 -1.75 -1.17
N HIS A 21 -3.84 -3.02 -1.06
CA HIS A 21 -3.67 -4.02 -2.11
C HIS A 21 -4.86 -5.00 -2.09
N PRO A 22 -5.44 -5.37 -3.24
CA PRO A 22 -5.16 -4.86 -4.59
C PRO A 22 -5.85 -3.51 -4.86
N ALA A 23 -5.52 -2.86 -5.98
CA ALA A 23 -6.29 -1.71 -6.45
C ALA A 23 -7.67 -2.15 -6.96
N ILE A 24 -8.70 -1.35 -6.67
CA ILE A 24 -10.04 -1.55 -7.21
C ILE A 24 -10.12 -1.04 -8.64
N GLU A 25 -10.84 -1.77 -9.49
CA GLU A 25 -10.84 -1.59 -10.94
C GLU A 25 -12.26 -1.65 -11.52
N SER A 26 -12.40 -1.19 -12.78
CA SER A 26 -13.61 -1.35 -13.59
C SER A 26 -14.88 -0.92 -12.84
N HIS A 27 -15.85 -1.82 -12.66
CA HIS A 27 -17.15 -1.53 -12.08
C HIS A 27 -17.07 -1.18 -10.59
N GLU A 28 -16.19 -1.86 -9.85
CA GLU A 28 -15.97 -1.58 -8.43
C GLU A 28 -15.37 -0.20 -8.25
N TRP A 29 -14.38 0.18 -9.07
CA TRP A 29 -13.84 1.54 -9.07
C TRP A 29 -14.91 2.59 -9.33
N ARG A 30 -15.78 2.38 -10.34
CA ARG A 30 -16.86 3.33 -10.66
C ARG A 30 -17.84 3.51 -9.50
N ILE A 31 -18.19 2.41 -8.82
CA ILE A 31 -19.18 2.43 -7.73
C ILE A 31 -18.55 2.99 -6.44
N VAL A 32 -17.39 2.46 -6.03
CA VAL A 32 -16.77 2.78 -4.73
C VAL A 32 -16.14 4.17 -4.75
N THR A 33 -15.50 4.57 -5.85
CA THR A 33 -14.84 5.88 -5.95
C THR A 33 -15.72 6.98 -6.55
N GLY A 34 -16.89 6.62 -7.11
CA GLY A 34 -17.71 7.57 -7.87
C GLY A 34 -17.04 8.07 -9.15
N CYS A 35 -16.22 7.22 -9.79
CA CYS A 35 -15.41 7.56 -10.96
C CYS A 35 -14.36 8.68 -10.71
N ASP A 36 -13.78 8.76 -9.51
CA ASP A 36 -12.80 9.79 -9.16
C ASP A 36 -11.47 9.62 -9.93
N PRO A 37 -11.12 10.53 -10.85
CA PRO A 37 -9.92 10.44 -11.67
C PRO A 37 -8.61 10.52 -10.88
N LYS A 38 -8.64 10.96 -9.62
CA LYS A 38 -7.45 10.97 -8.74
C LYS A 38 -7.09 9.57 -8.23
N ASN A 39 -8.10 8.73 -8.05
CA ASN A 39 -7.99 7.39 -7.48
C ASN A 39 -8.04 6.31 -8.56
N THR A 40 -7.43 6.57 -9.72
CA THR A 40 -7.23 5.55 -10.76
C THR A 40 -6.41 4.37 -10.24
N ARG A 41 -6.37 3.27 -11.01
CA ARG A 41 -5.67 2.04 -10.64
C ARG A 41 -4.22 2.34 -10.21
N TRP A 42 -3.84 1.89 -9.02
CA TRP A 42 -2.52 2.09 -8.41
C TRP A 42 -2.12 3.56 -8.19
N SER A 43 -3.10 4.46 -8.04
CA SER A 43 -2.90 5.90 -7.82
C SER A 43 -3.47 6.35 -6.48
N TYR A 44 -2.81 7.35 -5.88
CA TYR A 44 -3.27 8.06 -4.69
C TYR A 44 -3.73 7.10 -3.58
N HIS A 45 -5.01 7.05 -3.23
CA HIS A 45 -5.52 6.11 -2.20
C HIS A 45 -5.83 4.72 -2.75
N ASN A 46 -5.94 4.54 -4.07
CA ASN A 46 -6.27 3.27 -4.72
C ASN A 46 -4.99 2.48 -5.07
N GLY A 47 -4.25 2.09 -4.03
CA GLY A 47 -3.05 1.26 -4.15
C GLY A 47 -1.77 2.01 -4.55
N GLY A 48 -1.77 3.34 -4.37
CA GLY A 48 -0.56 4.15 -4.46
C GLY A 48 0.39 3.90 -3.28
N SER A 49 1.66 4.26 -3.47
CA SER A 49 2.70 4.24 -2.44
C SER A 49 3.10 5.67 -2.09
N TRP A 50 3.04 6.06 -0.81
CA TRP A 50 3.37 7.42 -0.40
C TRP A 50 4.68 7.47 0.41
N PRO A 51 5.42 8.59 0.36
CA PRO A 51 6.65 8.75 1.15
C PRO A 51 6.43 8.61 2.66
N GLY A 52 5.24 8.95 3.16
CA GLY A 52 4.89 8.79 4.58
C GLY A 52 4.85 7.33 5.04
N ASP A 53 4.43 6.41 4.16
CA ASP A 53 4.28 4.99 4.48
C ASP A 53 5.64 4.35 4.81
N PHE A 54 6.70 4.83 4.15
CA PHE A 54 8.09 4.47 4.47
C PHE A 54 8.43 4.75 5.94
N PHE A 55 8.19 5.97 6.41
CA PHE A 55 8.54 6.35 7.77
C PHE A 55 7.79 5.54 8.82
N PHE A 56 6.51 5.25 8.59
CA PHE A 56 5.72 4.41 9.50
C PHE A 56 6.20 2.96 9.48
N PHE A 57 6.44 2.40 8.30
CA PHE A 57 6.91 1.02 8.14
C PHE A 57 8.25 0.79 8.83
N PHE A 58 9.23 1.68 8.62
CA PHE A 58 10.54 1.57 9.28
C PHE A 58 10.49 1.83 10.78
N SER A 59 9.63 2.75 11.24
CA SER A 59 9.39 2.96 12.68
C SER A 59 8.81 1.72 13.34
N PHE A 60 7.87 1.05 12.66
CA PHE A 60 7.25 -0.19 13.13
C PHE A 60 8.24 -1.36 13.14
N LEU A 61 9.03 -1.54 12.08
CA LEU A 61 10.10 -2.56 12.04
C LEU A 61 11.12 -2.37 13.18
N LYS A 62 11.54 -1.14 13.46
CA LYS A 62 12.44 -0.84 14.59
C LYS A 62 11.80 -1.20 15.93
N LEU A 63 10.52 -0.88 16.15
CA LEU A 63 9.80 -1.25 17.37
C LEU A 63 9.75 -2.77 17.60
N PHE A 64 9.66 -3.57 16.54
CA PHE A 64 9.68 -5.04 16.64
C PHE A 64 11.10 -5.59 16.84
N SER A 65 12.12 -4.99 16.23
CA SER A 65 13.51 -5.42 16.42
C SER A 65 14.03 -5.18 17.84
N PHE A 66 13.42 -4.28 18.62
CA PHE A 66 13.75 -4.06 20.05
C PHE A 66 12.90 -4.91 21.02
N ARG A 67 11.98 -5.74 20.52
CA ARG A 67 11.13 -6.64 21.31
C ARG A 67 11.57 -8.12 21.26
N LEU A 68 12.76 -8.40 20.74
CA LEU A 68 13.43 -9.71 20.77
C LEU A 68 14.77 -9.61 21.50
#